data_AF-A0A183U702-F1
#
_entry.id   AF-A0A183U702-F1
#
_cell.length_a   1.000
_cell.length_b   1.000
_cell.length_c   1.000
_cell.angle_alpha   90.00
_cell.angle_beta   90.00
_cell.angle_gamma   90.00
#
_symmetry.space_group_name_H-M   'P 1'
#
loop_
_entity.id
_entity.type
_entity.pdbx_description
1 polymer ?
#
loop_
_entity_poly.entity_id
_entity_poly.type
_entity_poly.pdbx_seq_one_letter_code
_entity_poly.pdbx_strand_id
1 'polypeptide(L)'
;IPVLSVFKKFFSTLPEAFTRLTTNHTDEYVLHKMIPNTWYAVRYEYMRTSPFQIYDEQRFVVESPKQNGTSADHPPVHMEFSPNLFYSPTGKIDHSLLPNVHVARDLYYKRQRVLVSVEAPCDNDENNTQVWLSDIQPSTRLPLDLGEVVCVHSPRPFCDQYYMRRDKAPHCDTKICYTAQILIDNEFYDTEQVCEDVLEHYPSSSHSCSYLSSLRLLLVLYYAKRLTWR
;
A
#
# COMPACT_ATOMS: atom_id res chain seq x y z
N ILE A 1 -12.89 35.56 -9.75
CA ILE A 1 -11.55 35.37 -9.17
C ILE A 1 -11.65 34.12 -8.31
N PRO A 2 -10.89 33.04 -8.59
CA PRO A 2 -10.89 31.88 -7.71
C PRO A 2 -10.39 32.32 -6.33
N VAL A 3 -11.17 32.04 -5.29
CA VAL A 3 -10.79 32.31 -3.90
C VAL A 3 -10.29 31.00 -3.32
N LEU A 4 -8.98 30.89 -3.13
CA LEU A 4 -8.36 29.70 -2.55
C LEU A 4 -8.51 29.78 -1.02
N SER A 5 -9.35 28.93 -0.42
CA SER A 5 -9.77 29.02 0.97
C SER A 5 -9.24 27.88 1.86
N VAL A 6 -8.36 28.22 2.81
CA VAL A 6 -8.05 27.51 4.07
C VAL A 6 -7.23 26.20 3.98
N PHE A 7 -5.99 26.29 4.46
CA PHE A 7 -5.13 25.14 4.76
C PHE A 7 -5.11 24.93 6.26
N LYS A 8 -5.36 23.70 6.68
CA LYS A 8 -5.23 23.31 8.08
C LYS A 8 -4.13 22.27 8.18
N LYS A 9 -3.04 22.64 8.83
CA LYS A 9 -2.04 21.66 9.25
C LYS A 9 -2.73 20.72 10.24
N PHE A 10 -2.41 19.43 10.24
CA PHE A 10 -2.97 18.44 11.18
C PHE A 10 -2.85 18.83 12.67
N PHE A 11 -2.06 19.86 13.00
CA PHE A 11 -1.91 20.43 14.35
C PHE A 11 -1.88 21.98 14.41
N SER A 12 -2.34 22.73 13.40
CA SER A 12 -2.36 24.21 13.45
C SER A 12 -3.53 24.83 12.69
N THR A 13 -4.21 25.79 13.34
CA THR A 13 -5.35 26.58 12.86
C THR A 13 -4.96 27.87 12.15
N LEU A 14 -3.70 28.04 11.72
CA LEU A 14 -3.28 29.27 11.06
C LEU A 14 -3.49 29.17 9.54
N PRO A 15 -4.27 30.08 8.93
CA PRO A 15 -4.33 30.19 7.48
C PRO A 15 -2.96 30.62 6.94
N GLU A 16 -2.30 29.76 6.18
CA GLU A 16 -1.05 30.10 5.48
C GLU A 16 -1.36 30.83 4.17
N ALA A 17 -0.53 31.82 3.83
CA ALA A 17 -0.70 32.67 2.65
C ALA A 17 -0.14 32.00 1.39
N PHE A 18 -0.85 32.17 0.27
CA PHE A 18 -0.47 31.59 -1.03
C PHE A 18 0.14 32.62 -1.96
N THR A 19 1.00 32.13 -2.85
CA THR A 19 1.34 32.87 -4.08
C THR A 19 0.77 32.10 -5.27
N ARG A 20 -0.04 32.78 -6.07
CA ARG A 20 -0.48 32.30 -7.38
C ARG A 20 0.66 32.49 -8.37
N LEU A 21 1.17 31.38 -8.93
CA LEU A 21 2.08 31.41 -10.07
C LEU A 21 1.26 31.15 -11.32
N THR A 22 1.32 32.10 -12.26
CA THR A 22 0.73 31.94 -13.59
C THR A 22 1.83 31.50 -14.53
N THR A 23 1.86 30.22 -14.89
CA THR A 23 2.66 29.73 -16.01
C THR A 23 1.76 29.63 -17.23
N ASN A 24 2.35 29.63 -18.43
CA ASN A 24 1.66 30.03 -19.67
C ASN A 24 0.41 29.22 -20.06
N HIS A 25 0.05 28.12 -19.37
CA HIS A 25 -1.20 27.39 -19.59
C HIS A 25 -1.82 26.73 -18.33
N THR A 26 -1.29 26.96 -17.12
CA THR A 26 -1.79 26.36 -15.88
C THR A 26 -1.66 27.34 -14.70
N ASP A 27 -2.74 27.49 -13.93
CA ASP A 27 -2.69 28.19 -12.64
C ASP A 27 -2.06 27.25 -11.60
N GLU A 28 -0.84 27.54 -11.16
CA GLU A 28 -0.16 26.81 -10.08
C GLU A 28 -0.28 27.61 -8.78
N TYR A 29 -0.71 26.95 -7.71
CA TYR A 29 -0.79 27.54 -6.38
C TYR A 29 0.36 27.02 -5.53
N VAL A 30 1.22 27.92 -5.07
CA VAL A 30 2.37 27.56 -4.23
C VAL A 30 2.10 27.96 -2.79
N LEU A 31 2.21 26.96 -1.91
CA LEU A 31 2.23 27.14 -0.47
C LEU A 31 3.64 27.46 -0.02
N HIS A 32 3.83 28.68 0.48
CA HIS A 32 5.10 29.06 1.09
C HIS A 32 5.10 28.65 2.56
N LYS A 33 6.24 28.12 3.03
CA LYS A 33 6.51 27.77 4.43
C LYS A 33 5.84 26.49 4.95
N MET A 34 5.58 25.52 4.08
CA MET A 34 5.27 24.16 4.54
C MET A 34 6.48 23.59 5.30
N ILE A 35 6.19 22.97 6.43
CA ILE A 35 7.16 22.20 7.20
C ILE A 35 7.39 20.90 6.44
N PRO A 36 8.63 20.58 6.04
CA PRO A 36 8.92 19.35 5.30
C PRO A 36 8.46 18.11 6.05
N ASN A 37 8.22 17.02 5.32
CA ASN A 37 7.85 15.71 5.90
C ASN A 37 6.56 15.76 6.76
N THR A 38 5.60 16.59 6.38
CA THR A 38 4.35 16.80 7.12
C THR A 38 3.15 16.68 6.19
N TRP A 39 2.07 16.07 6.69
CA TRP A 39 0.79 16.02 6.01
C TRP A 39 -0.05 17.26 6.33
N TYR A 40 -0.83 17.71 5.34
CA TYR A 40 -1.68 18.89 5.40
C TYR A 40 -3.08 18.56 4.88
N ALA A 41 -4.10 19.04 5.58
CA ALA A 41 -5.47 18.99 5.12
C ALA A 41 -5.76 20.25 4.31
N VAL A 42 -6.24 20.04 3.09
CA VAL A 42 -6.49 21.08 2.10
C VAL A 42 -7.96 21.14 1.80
N ARG A 43 -8.53 22.34 1.93
CA ARG A 43 -9.84 22.67 1.40
C ARG A 43 -9.64 23.57 0.19
N TYR A 44 -10.21 23.17 -0.93
CA TYR A 44 -10.23 23.93 -2.16
C TYR A 44 -11.66 24.34 -2.44
N GLU A 45 -11.90 25.63 -2.59
CA GLU A 45 -13.19 26.18 -2.96
C GLU A 45 -13.05 26.96 -4.26
N TYR A 46 -13.87 26.64 -5.25
CA TYR A 46 -13.95 27.37 -6.49
C TYR A 46 -15.32 28.02 -6.62
N MET A 47 -15.33 29.34 -6.83
CA MET A 47 -16.55 30.09 -7.10
C MET A 47 -16.37 30.96 -8.33
N ARG A 48 -17.17 30.66 -9.37
CA ARG A 48 -17.36 31.54 -10.51
C ARG A 48 -18.73 32.18 -10.40
N THR A 49 -18.82 33.51 -10.43
CA THR A 49 -20.08 34.25 -10.28
C THR A 49 -20.66 34.75 -11.59
N SER A 50 -19.89 34.75 -12.68
CA SER A 50 -20.29 35.24 -14.00
C SER A 50 -19.55 34.51 -15.14
N PRO A 51 -20.20 34.25 -16.29
CA PRO A 51 -21.60 34.51 -16.61
C PRO A 51 -22.57 33.50 -15.98
N PHE A 52 -22.06 32.39 -15.45
CA PHE A 52 -22.82 31.37 -14.74
C PHE A 52 -22.23 31.15 -13.34
N GLN A 53 -23.10 30.88 -12.38
CA GLN A 53 -22.70 30.50 -11.03
C GLN A 53 -22.24 29.04 -11.03
N ILE A 54 -20.95 28.82 -10.78
CA ILE A 54 -20.36 27.49 -10.57
C ILE A 54 -19.71 27.51 -9.21
N TYR A 55 -20.10 26.57 -8.36
CA TYR A 55 -19.45 26.29 -7.09
C TYR A 55 -18.91 24.88 -7.14
N ASP A 56 -17.64 24.72 -6.79
CA ASP A 56 -16.98 23.43 -6.63
C ASP A 56 -16.17 23.46 -5.34
N GLU A 57 -16.13 22.34 -4.64
CA GLU A 57 -15.44 22.20 -3.37
C GLU A 57 -14.77 20.83 -3.30
N GLN A 58 -13.47 20.82 -2.99
CA GLN A 58 -12.68 19.61 -2.84
C GLN A 58 -11.94 19.63 -1.52
N ARG A 59 -11.82 18.46 -0.89
CA ARG A 59 -11.11 18.28 0.38
C ARG A 59 -10.17 17.10 0.24
N PHE A 60 -8.89 17.35 0.42
CA PHE A 60 -7.88 16.32 0.24
C PHE A 60 -6.69 16.53 1.18
N VAL A 61 -5.90 15.48 1.32
CA VAL A 61 -4.69 15.51 2.14
C VAL A 61 -3.48 15.52 1.22
N VAL A 62 -2.53 16.41 1.50
CA VAL A 62 -1.25 16.47 0.75
C VAL A 62 -0.08 16.24 1.68
N GLU A 63 0.94 15.58 1.14
CA GLU A 63 2.23 15.44 1.77
C GLU A 63 3.16 16.57 1.30
N SER A 64 3.83 17.25 2.24
CA SER A 64 4.91 18.16 1.88
C SER A 64 6.18 17.36 1.53
N PRO A 65 6.87 17.68 0.42
CA PRO A 65 8.07 16.94 0.01
C PRO A 65 9.17 16.99 1.07
N LYS A 66 9.89 15.88 1.26
CA LYS A 66 11.15 15.87 2.04
C LYS A 66 12.22 16.71 1.34
N GLN A 67 13.16 17.26 2.12
CA GLN A 67 14.35 17.93 1.57
C GLN A 67 15.17 17.04 0.60
N ASN A 68 15.04 15.72 0.70
CA ASN A 68 15.74 14.74 -0.13
C ASN A 68 14.83 13.98 -1.12
N GLY A 69 13.57 14.40 -1.32
CA GLY A 69 12.69 13.84 -2.34
C GLY A 69 12.10 12.45 -2.06
N THR A 70 12.10 11.98 -0.81
CA THR A 70 11.41 10.74 -0.40
C THR A 70 10.04 11.04 0.23
N SER A 71 9.11 10.07 0.20
CA SER A 71 7.77 10.17 0.83
C SER A 71 7.85 10.24 2.36
N ALA A 72 6.77 10.67 3.02
CA ALA A 72 6.77 11.02 4.43
C ALA A 72 6.96 9.80 5.33
N ASP A 73 7.62 9.99 6.47
CA ASP A 73 7.91 8.89 7.41
C ASP A 73 6.65 8.32 8.09
N HIS A 74 5.54 9.05 8.05
CA HIS A 74 4.30 8.73 8.76
C HIS A 74 3.08 8.96 7.86
N PRO A 75 2.78 8.03 6.93
CA PRO A 75 1.52 8.08 6.18
C PRO A 75 0.33 7.89 7.13
N PRO A 76 -0.85 8.46 6.86
CA PRO A 76 -2.04 8.29 7.71
C PRO A 76 -2.47 6.82 7.90
N VAL A 77 -2.27 6.02 6.86
CA VAL A 77 -2.63 4.61 6.77
C VAL A 77 -1.55 3.89 5.97
N HIS A 78 -1.20 2.69 6.42
CA HIS A 78 -0.29 1.78 5.71
C HIS A 78 -0.82 0.34 5.78
N MET A 79 -0.37 -0.49 4.83
CA MET A 79 -0.62 -1.93 4.84
C MET A 79 0.51 -2.66 5.58
N GLU A 80 0.15 -3.69 6.34
CA GLU A 80 1.06 -4.56 7.07
C GLU A 80 0.83 -5.98 6.59
N PHE A 81 1.74 -6.47 5.75
CA PHE A 81 1.69 -7.83 5.22
C PHE A 81 2.23 -8.84 6.23
N SER A 82 1.60 -10.01 6.30
CA SER A 82 2.05 -11.09 7.16
C SER A 82 3.44 -11.58 6.73
N PRO A 83 4.28 -12.06 7.66
CA PRO A 83 5.58 -12.64 7.32
C PRO A 83 5.47 -13.82 6.34
N ASN A 84 6.52 -14.02 5.54
CA ASN A 84 6.68 -15.15 4.61
C ASN A 84 7.09 -16.43 5.38
N LEU A 85 6.23 -16.90 6.29
CA LEU A 85 6.46 -18.06 7.15
C LEU A 85 5.23 -18.98 7.16
N PHE A 86 5.10 -19.81 6.12
CA PHE A 86 3.90 -20.64 5.92
C PHE A 86 3.96 -22.03 6.56
N TYR A 87 5.06 -22.34 7.26
CA TYR A 87 5.33 -23.66 7.82
C TYR A 87 5.37 -23.62 9.33
N SER A 88 4.70 -24.59 9.96
CA SER A 88 4.88 -24.86 11.38
C SER A 88 6.29 -25.39 11.66
N PRO A 89 6.73 -25.42 12.94
CA PRO A 89 7.99 -26.04 13.34
C PRO A 89 8.12 -27.52 12.92
N THR A 90 7.01 -28.19 12.61
CA THR A 90 6.97 -29.58 12.12
C THR A 90 7.13 -29.71 10.61
N GLY A 91 7.31 -28.60 9.88
CA GLY A 91 7.46 -28.57 8.42
C GLY A 91 6.15 -28.74 7.64
N LYS A 92 5.01 -28.84 8.34
CA LYS A 92 3.68 -28.83 7.72
C LYS A 92 3.21 -27.41 7.45
N ILE A 93 2.47 -27.22 6.36
CA ILE A 93 1.79 -25.96 6.04
C ILE A 93 0.84 -25.63 7.19
N ASP A 94 0.94 -24.41 7.70
CA ASP A 94 0.04 -23.87 8.70
C ASP A 94 -0.91 -22.87 8.04
N HIS A 95 -2.18 -23.25 7.91
CA HIS A 95 -3.18 -22.42 7.26
C HIS A 95 -3.45 -21.11 8.02
N SER A 96 -3.13 -21.04 9.32
CA SER A 96 -3.25 -19.79 10.09
C SER A 96 -2.16 -18.76 9.75
N LEU A 97 -1.08 -19.20 9.11
CA LEU A 97 0.06 -18.39 8.71
C LEU A 97 0.05 -18.03 7.22
N LEU A 98 -1.03 -18.34 6.49
CA LEU A 98 -1.15 -18.00 5.07
C LEU A 98 -1.07 -16.48 4.83
N PRO A 99 -0.63 -16.06 3.63
CA PRO A 99 -0.55 -14.66 3.26
C PRO A 99 -1.81 -13.89 3.64
N ASN A 100 -1.62 -12.79 4.36
CA ASN A 100 -2.71 -11.89 4.72
C ASN A 100 -2.17 -10.48 4.94
N VAL A 101 -3.07 -9.51 4.89
CA VAL A 101 -2.76 -8.11 5.07
C VAL A 101 -3.64 -7.49 6.12
N HIS A 102 -3.01 -6.71 6.98
CA HIS A 102 -3.67 -5.81 7.90
C HIS A 102 -3.56 -4.40 7.35
N VAL A 103 -4.60 -3.60 7.56
CA VAL A 103 -4.50 -2.16 7.33
C VAL A 103 -4.47 -1.46 8.68
N ALA A 104 -3.51 -0.57 8.85
CA ALA A 104 -3.22 0.08 10.11
C ALA A 104 -3.15 1.59 9.95
N ARG A 105 -3.64 2.30 10.98
CA ARG A 105 -3.51 3.74 11.11
C ARG A 105 -2.22 4.04 11.87
N ASP A 106 -1.40 4.94 11.35
CA ASP A 106 -0.18 5.35 12.01
C ASP A 106 -0.48 6.07 13.34
N LEU A 107 0.35 5.82 14.36
CA LEU A 107 0.20 6.33 15.72
C LEU A 107 0.24 7.86 15.81
N TYR A 108 0.87 8.55 14.85
CA TYR A 108 0.85 10.01 14.74
C TYR A 108 -0.57 10.55 14.56
N TYR A 109 -1.47 9.76 13.96
CA TYR A 109 -2.87 10.13 13.68
C TYR A 109 -3.85 9.45 14.65
N LYS A 110 -3.39 9.09 15.85
CA LYS A 110 -4.19 8.33 16.83
C LYS A 110 -5.51 9.00 17.26
N ARG A 111 -5.70 10.30 16.97
CA ARG A 111 -6.93 11.04 17.30
C ARG A 111 -7.92 11.12 16.13
N GLN A 112 -7.49 10.78 14.92
CA GLN A 112 -8.28 10.93 13.71
C GLN A 112 -8.97 9.62 13.37
N ARG A 113 -10.26 9.67 13.06
CA ARG A 113 -10.96 8.51 12.49
C ARG A 113 -10.67 8.46 11.00
N VAL A 114 -10.37 7.28 10.49
CA VAL A 114 -10.04 7.09 9.08
C VAL A 114 -10.93 6.00 8.51
N LEU A 115 -11.59 6.28 7.40
CA LEU A 115 -12.27 5.27 6.59
C LEU A 115 -11.32 4.85 5.48
N VAL A 116 -10.97 3.57 5.42
CA VAL A 116 -10.14 3.03 4.35
C VAL A 116 -11.01 2.22 3.40
N SER A 117 -10.86 2.48 2.10
CA SER A 117 -11.48 1.69 1.04
C SER A 117 -10.37 0.96 0.29
N VAL A 118 -10.44 -0.36 0.26
CA VAL A 118 -9.47 -1.24 -0.40
C VAL A 118 -10.15 -1.90 -1.59
N GLU A 119 -9.51 -1.84 -2.74
CA GLU A 119 -9.99 -2.47 -3.95
C GLU A 119 -9.83 -3.99 -3.90
N ALA A 120 -10.81 -4.68 -4.45
CA ALA A 120 -10.76 -6.11 -4.67
C ALA A 120 -9.59 -6.48 -5.61
N PRO A 121 -8.65 -7.36 -5.20
CA PRO A 121 -7.53 -7.74 -6.05
C PRO A 121 -7.91 -8.74 -7.14
N CYS A 122 -9.03 -9.46 -6.99
CA CYS A 122 -9.47 -10.53 -7.89
C CYS A 122 -10.90 -10.28 -8.39
N ASP A 123 -11.20 -10.66 -9.65
CA ASP A 123 -12.51 -10.43 -10.29
C ASP A 123 -13.71 -11.05 -9.56
N ASN A 124 -13.50 -12.08 -8.74
CA ASN A 124 -14.56 -12.74 -7.97
C ASN A 124 -15.02 -11.90 -6.77
N ASP A 125 -14.23 -10.90 -6.37
CA ASP A 125 -14.55 -10.02 -5.26
C ASP A 125 -15.36 -8.83 -5.80
N GLU A 126 -16.69 -8.94 -5.76
CA GLU A 126 -17.58 -7.95 -6.39
C GLU A 126 -17.54 -6.55 -5.73
N ASN A 127 -16.97 -6.42 -4.54
CA ASN A 127 -17.02 -5.18 -3.75
C ASN A 127 -15.70 -4.81 -3.09
N ASN A 128 -15.40 -3.51 -3.14
CA ASN A 128 -14.34 -2.89 -2.35
C ASN A 128 -14.61 -3.11 -0.85
N THR A 129 -13.54 -3.41 -0.10
CA THR A 129 -13.61 -3.54 1.35
C THR A 129 -13.49 -2.17 1.99
N GLN A 130 -14.46 -1.80 2.82
CA GLN A 130 -14.42 -0.57 3.61
C GLN A 130 -14.26 -0.85 5.10
N VAL A 131 -13.28 -0.20 5.74
CA VAL A 131 -12.98 -0.39 7.17
C VAL A 131 -12.76 0.94 7.88
N TRP A 132 -13.32 1.04 9.09
CA TRP A 132 -13.09 2.18 9.95
C TRP A 132 -11.93 1.92 10.91
N LEU A 133 -10.93 2.79 10.88
CA LEU A 133 -9.82 2.81 11.81
C LEU A 133 -10.01 3.93 12.83
N SER A 134 -9.86 3.58 14.10
CA SER A 134 -10.08 4.48 15.24
C SER A 134 -9.09 4.19 16.37
N ASP A 135 -9.26 4.85 17.50
CA ASP A 135 -8.56 4.55 18.74
C ASP A 135 -8.92 3.17 19.31
N ILE A 136 -10.17 2.73 19.15
CA ILE A 136 -10.65 1.41 19.60
C ILE A 136 -10.10 0.30 18.68
N GLN A 137 -10.06 0.56 17.37
CA GLN A 137 -9.61 -0.39 16.36
C GLN A 137 -8.62 0.31 15.42
N PRO A 138 -7.34 0.44 15.81
CA PRO A 138 -6.34 1.16 15.01
C PRO A 138 -5.83 0.36 13.82
N SER A 139 -6.04 -0.96 13.81
CA SER A 139 -5.69 -1.88 12.73
C SER A 139 -6.76 -2.95 12.59
N THR A 140 -6.97 -3.43 11.37
CA THR A 140 -7.86 -4.56 11.10
C THR A 140 -7.30 -5.45 10.01
N ARG A 141 -7.55 -6.76 10.12
CA ARG A 141 -7.25 -7.71 9.05
C ARG A 141 -8.25 -7.50 7.91
N LEU A 142 -7.75 -7.37 6.68
CA LEU A 142 -8.61 -7.31 5.52
C LEU A 142 -9.09 -8.73 5.15
N PRO A 143 -10.37 -8.90 4.76
CA PRO A 143 -10.93 -10.18 4.34
C PRO A 143 -10.53 -10.51 2.89
N LEU A 144 -9.24 -10.43 2.58
CA LEU A 144 -8.69 -10.70 1.25
C LEU A 144 -7.91 -12.02 1.27
N ASP A 145 -8.09 -12.86 0.25
CA ASP A 145 -7.31 -14.09 0.07
C ASP A 145 -6.04 -13.79 -0.73
N LEU A 146 -4.99 -13.35 -0.02
CA LEU A 146 -3.68 -13.12 -0.65
C LEU A 146 -3.00 -14.42 -1.09
N GLY A 147 -3.45 -15.58 -0.58
CA GLY A 147 -2.97 -16.87 -1.01
C GLY A 147 -3.24 -17.10 -2.49
N GLU A 148 -4.43 -16.74 -2.95
CA GLU A 148 -4.82 -16.83 -4.36
C GLU A 148 -3.94 -15.94 -5.25
N VAL A 149 -3.76 -14.67 -4.89
CA VAL A 149 -2.88 -13.72 -5.61
C VAL A 149 -1.45 -14.26 -5.72
N VAL A 150 -0.87 -14.70 -4.60
CA VAL A 150 0.50 -15.23 -4.58
C VAL A 150 0.60 -16.51 -5.42
N CYS A 151 -0.38 -17.40 -5.34
CA CYS A 151 -0.34 -18.69 -6.01
C CYS A 151 -0.51 -18.61 -7.53
N VAL A 152 -1.34 -17.68 -8.03
CA VAL A 152 -1.53 -17.46 -9.47
C VAL A 152 -0.24 -16.95 -10.13
N HIS A 153 0.48 -16.03 -9.45
CA HIS A 153 1.64 -15.36 -10.05
C HIS A 153 3.00 -16.00 -9.69
N SER A 154 3.13 -16.55 -8.49
CA SER A 154 4.37 -17.15 -8.01
C SER A 154 4.09 -18.42 -7.20
N PRO A 155 3.91 -19.57 -7.88
CA PRO A 155 3.62 -20.86 -7.23
C PRO A 155 4.53 -21.15 -6.02
N ARG A 156 3.90 -21.49 -4.89
CA ARG A 156 4.54 -21.86 -3.62
C ARG A 156 4.12 -23.26 -3.21
N PRO A 157 4.85 -23.93 -2.31
CA PRO A 157 4.44 -25.27 -1.87
C PRO A 157 3.14 -25.29 -1.05
N PHE A 158 2.69 -24.15 -0.50
CA PHE A 158 1.37 -24.04 0.13
C PHE A 158 0.23 -23.88 -0.88
N CYS A 159 0.54 -23.59 -2.15
CA CYS A 159 -0.43 -23.56 -3.23
C CYS A 159 -0.87 -24.99 -3.52
N ASP A 160 -1.97 -25.38 -2.92
CA ASP A 160 -2.61 -26.66 -3.18
C ASP A 160 -3.27 -26.67 -4.56
N GLN A 161 -3.90 -27.81 -4.88
CA GLN A 161 -4.69 -27.92 -6.11
C GLN A 161 -5.90 -26.97 -6.13
N TYR A 162 -6.35 -26.44 -4.99
CA TYR A 162 -7.46 -25.50 -4.94
C TYR A 162 -7.04 -24.16 -5.55
N TYR A 163 -5.89 -23.61 -5.15
CA TYR A 163 -5.33 -22.39 -5.76
C TYR A 163 -4.80 -22.59 -7.20
N MET A 164 -4.44 -23.83 -7.59
CA MET A 164 -3.81 -24.13 -8.88
C MET A 164 -4.76 -24.64 -9.97
N ARG A 165 -6.08 -24.72 -9.71
CA ARG A 165 -7.07 -25.07 -10.75
C ARG A 165 -7.22 -23.90 -11.73
N ARG A 166 -6.33 -23.85 -12.72
CA ARG A 166 -6.24 -22.86 -13.81
C ARG A 166 -7.55 -22.56 -14.55
N ASP A 167 -8.54 -23.44 -14.48
CA ASP A 167 -9.80 -23.28 -15.23
C ASP A 167 -10.87 -22.48 -14.47
N LYS A 168 -10.60 -22.06 -13.23
CA LYS A 168 -11.49 -21.26 -12.37
C LYS A 168 -10.79 -20.16 -11.55
N ALA A 169 -9.47 -20.01 -11.68
CA ALA A 169 -8.77 -18.94 -10.97
C ALA A 169 -9.22 -17.59 -11.54
N PRO A 170 -9.81 -16.69 -10.72
CA PRO A 170 -10.14 -15.34 -11.15
C PRO A 170 -8.90 -14.64 -11.68
N HIS A 171 -9.09 -13.67 -12.57
CA HIS A 171 -8.02 -12.73 -12.86
C HIS A 171 -7.74 -11.95 -11.58
N CYS A 172 -6.51 -12.05 -11.08
CA CYS A 172 -6.06 -11.31 -9.92
C CYS A 172 -4.91 -10.38 -10.33
N ASP A 173 -5.00 -9.12 -9.96
CA ASP A 173 -3.86 -8.20 -10.03
C ASP A 173 -2.84 -8.58 -8.94
N THR A 174 -1.56 -8.31 -9.18
CA THR A 174 -0.52 -8.41 -8.14
C THR A 174 -0.56 -7.23 -7.19
N LYS A 175 -1.25 -6.15 -7.56
CA LYS A 175 -1.36 -4.93 -6.77
C LYS A 175 -2.64 -4.89 -5.94
N ILE A 176 -2.51 -4.40 -4.71
CA ILE A 176 -3.64 -4.01 -3.89
C ILE A 176 -3.61 -2.50 -3.75
N CYS A 177 -4.70 -1.86 -4.14
CA CYS A 177 -4.85 -0.41 -4.08
C CYS A 177 -5.82 -0.03 -2.96
N TYR A 178 -5.54 1.08 -2.28
CA TYR A 178 -6.41 1.64 -1.27
C TYR A 178 -6.46 3.16 -1.33
N THR A 179 -7.59 3.70 -0.89
CA THR A 179 -7.78 5.12 -0.59
C THR A 179 -8.22 5.28 0.86
N ALA A 180 -7.94 6.43 1.44
CA ALA A 180 -8.36 6.75 2.80
C ALA A 180 -9.11 8.08 2.84
N GLN A 181 -10.11 8.16 3.71
CA GLN A 181 -10.82 9.40 4.03
C GLN A 181 -10.60 9.69 5.51
N ILE A 182 -9.94 10.81 5.78
CA ILE A 182 -9.61 11.22 7.15
C ILE A 182 -10.69 12.19 7.65
N LEU A 183 -11.28 11.87 8.79
CA LEU A 183 -12.27 12.75 9.43
C LEU A 183 -11.57 13.83 10.27
N ILE A 184 -11.67 15.08 9.82
CA ILE A 184 -11.08 16.26 10.48
C ILE A 184 -12.20 17.28 10.67
N ASP A 185 -12.44 17.70 11.92
CA ASP A 185 -13.51 18.65 12.28
C ASP A 185 -14.88 18.30 11.67
N ASN A 186 -15.22 17.02 11.63
CA ASN A 186 -16.45 16.49 11.08
C ASN A 186 -16.60 16.61 9.53
N GLU A 187 -15.49 16.84 8.83
CA GLU A 187 -15.40 16.79 7.37
C GLU A 187 -14.41 15.72 6.90
N PHE A 188 -14.67 15.13 5.73
CA PHE A 188 -13.79 14.13 5.13
C PHE A 188 -12.76 14.78 4.21
N TYR A 189 -11.52 14.32 4.33
CA TYR A 189 -10.42 14.69 3.46
C TYR A 189 -9.87 13.42 2.81
N ASP A 190 -9.90 13.38 1.48
CA ASP A 190 -9.47 12.24 0.70
C ASP A 190 -7.94 12.19 0.56
N THR A 191 -7.36 11.00 0.68
CA THR A 191 -5.98 10.75 0.28
C THR A 191 -5.91 10.35 -1.18
N GLU A 192 -4.74 10.49 -1.79
CA GLU A 192 -4.45 9.84 -3.06
C GLU A 192 -4.52 8.31 -2.90
N GLN A 193 -4.74 7.62 -4.03
CA GLN A 193 -4.72 6.17 -4.07
C GLN A 193 -3.28 5.67 -3.95
N VAL A 194 -3.08 4.71 -3.06
CA VAL A 194 -1.80 4.03 -2.86
C VAL A 194 -1.96 2.58 -3.28
N CYS A 195 -1.03 2.09 -4.09
CA CYS A 195 -1.02 0.70 -4.55
C CYS A 195 0.30 0.03 -4.17
N GLU A 196 0.22 -1.14 -3.55
CA GLU A 196 1.36 -1.96 -3.17
C GLU A 196 1.35 -3.29 -3.93
N ASP A 197 2.52 -3.74 -4.39
CA ASP A 197 2.67 -5.05 -5.03
C ASP A 197 2.82 -6.15 -3.99
N VAL A 198 1.88 -7.08 -3.95
CA VAL A 198 1.83 -8.20 -3.02
C VAL A 198 3.08 -9.08 -3.13
N LEU A 199 3.65 -9.24 -4.33
CA LEU A 199 4.77 -10.14 -4.56
C LEU A 199 6.09 -9.60 -3.97
N GLU A 200 6.21 -8.29 -3.77
CA GLU A 200 7.36 -7.68 -3.09
C GLU A 200 7.44 -8.11 -1.62
N HIS A 201 6.28 -8.32 -0.99
CA HIS A 201 6.15 -8.77 0.41
C HIS A 201 6.29 -10.30 0.57
N TYR A 202 6.07 -11.05 -0.51
CA TYR A 202 6.21 -12.51 -0.53
C TYR A 202 7.21 -12.98 -1.60
N PRO A 203 8.50 -12.58 -1.52
CA PRO A 203 9.47 -12.85 -2.57
C PRO A 203 9.68 -14.35 -2.76
N SER A 204 9.95 -14.76 -4.00
CA SER A 204 10.28 -16.14 -4.29
C SER A 204 11.60 -16.51 -3.66
N SER A 205 11.59 -17.55 -2.84
CA SER A 205 12.81 -18.21 -2.40
C SER A 205 13.46 -18.86 -3.62
N SER A 206 14.27 -18.08 -4.34
CA SER A 206 15.25 -18.59 -5.28
C SER A 206 16.34 -19.29 -4.47
N HIS A 207 16.01 -20.42 -3.85
CA HIS A 207 17.01 -21.41 -3.52
C HIS A 207 17.47 -22.00 -4.84
N SER A 208 18.39 -21.29 -5.50
CA SER A 208 19.35 -21.91 -6.40
C SER A 208 19.93 -23.10 -5.65
N CYS A 209 19.48 -24.30 -6.05
CA CYS A 209 19.84 -25.56 -5.46
C CYS A 209 21.32 -25.84 -5.77
N SER A 210 22.22 -25.23 -4.99
CA SER A 210 23.67 -25.42 -5.07
C SER A 210 24.11 -26.81 -4.59
N TYR A 211 23.17 -27.68 -4.19
CA TYR A 211 23.41 -29.09 -3.85
C TYR A 211 23.84 -29.97 -5.03
N LEU A 212 23.62 -29.55 -6.28
CA LEU A 212 24.10 -30.29 -7.45
C LEU A 212 25.61 -30.07 -7.74
N SER A 213 26.21 -29.03 -7.15
CA SER A 213 27.66 -28.75 -7.29
C SER A 213 28.50 -29.68 -6.41
N SER A 214 28.07 -29.94 -5.18
CA SER A 214 28.79 -30.79 -4.22
C SER A 214 28.77 -32.28 -4.59
N LEU A 215 27.67 -32.76 -5.19
CA LEU A 215 27.57 -34.13 -5.70
C LEU A 215 28.49 -34.39 -6.91
N ARG A 216 28.70 -33.38 -7.78
CA ARG A 216 29.68 -33.48 -8.88
C ARG A 216 31.11 -33.53 -8.34
N LEU A 217 31.44 -32.77 -7.30
CA LEU A 217 32.77 -32.80 -6.70
C LEU A 217 33.09 -34.15 -6.03
N LEU A 218 32.11 -34.75 -5.33
CA LEU A 218 32.27 -36.07 -4.71
C LEU A 218 32.39 -37.20 -5.75
N LEU A 219 31.65 -37.14 -6.85
CA LEU A 219 31.80 -38.08 -7.96
C LEU A 219 33.17 -37.94 -8.64
N VAL A 220 33.63 -36.72 -8.90
CA VAL A 220 34.97 -36.48 -9.49
C VAL A 220 36.07 -36.99 -8.57
N LEU A 221 35.97 -36.77 -7.25
CA LEU A 221 36.93 -37.31 -6.28
C LEU A 221 36.87 -38.84 -6.17
N TYR A 222 35.69 -39.44 -6.26
CA TYR A 222 35.54 -40.90 -6.28
C TYR A 222 36.19 -41.53 -7.51
N TYR A 223 36.00 -40.95 -8.70
CA TYR A 223 36.65 -41.43 -9.92
C TYR A 223 38.15 -41.16 -9.96
N ALA A 224 38.61 -40.01 -9.47
CA ALA A 224 40.05 -39.70 -9.37
C ALA A 224 40.79 -40.67 -8.44
N LYS A 225 40.17 -41.06 -7.32
CA LYS A 225 40.75 -42.02 -6.37
C LYS A 225 40.78 -43.45 -6.90
N ARG A 226 39.92 -43.79 -7.87
CA ARG A 226 39.85 -45.13 -8.49
C ARG A 226 40.83 -45.32 -9.65
N LEU A 227 41.28 -44.22 -10.27
CA LEU A 227 42.27 -44.22 -11.36
C LEU A 227 43.73 -44.31 -10.86
N THR A 228 43.99 -43.99 -9.59
CA THR A 228 45.34 -44.10 -8.99
C THR A 228 45.65 -45.47 -8.38
N TRP A 229 44.70 -46.42 -8.44
CA TRP A 229 44.82 -47.79 -7.92
C TRP A 229 44.81 -48.86 -9.03
N ARG A 230 45.27 -48.52 -10.23
CA ARG A 230 45.57 -49.48 -11.31
C ARG A 230 47.01 -49.35 -11.75
#